data_AF-C7QEQ4-F1
#
_entry.id   AF-C7QEQ4-F1
#
_cell.length_a   1.000
_cell.length_b   1.000
_cell.length_c   1.000
_cell.angle_alpha   90.00
_cell.angle_beta   90.00
_cell.angle_gamma   90.00
#
_symmetry.space_group_name_H-M   'P 1'
#
loop_
_entity.id
_entity.type
_entity.pdbx_description
1 polymer ?
#
loop_
_entity_poly.entity_id
_entity_poly.type
_entity_poly.pdbx_seq_one_letter_code
_entity_poly.pdbx_strand_id
1 'polypeptide(L)' 'MDQWGAWRKAQASGSGSGCVEMRSHTDGRREVRDSKDPSGSILAFSRFEWQCFIDGAKNGEFDD' A
#
# COMPACT_ATOMS: atom_id res chain seq x y z
N MET A 1 15.37 -16.65 2.18
CA MET A 1 15.04 -15.96 0.92
C MET A 1 13.87 -15.06 1.23
N ASP A 2 14.05 -13.77 1.10
CA ASP A 2 13.03 -12.78 1.42
C ASP A 2 11.84 -12.94 0.45
N GLN A 3 10.70 -13.41 0.96
CA GLN A 3 9.58 -13.83 0.12
C GLN A 3 8.58 -12.69 -0.02
N TRP A 4 9.00 -11.65 -0.73
CA TRP A 4 8.16 -10.53 -1.12
C TRP A 4 7.42 -10.86 -2.42
N GLY A 5 6.13 -10.52 -2.50
CA GLY A 5 5.36 -10.62 -3.73
C GLY A 5 5.77 -9.57 -4.77
N ALA A 6 5.13 -9.59 -5.95
CA ALA A 6 5.30 -8.52 -6.93
C ALA A 6 4.54 -7.24 -6.50
N TRP A 7 5.00 -6.09 -7.01
CA TRP A 7 4.23 -4.85 -6.93
C TRP A 7 2.91 -4.98 -7.72
N ARG A 8 1.82 -4.54 -7.11
CA ARG A 8 0.48 -4.56 -7.70
C ARG A 8 -0.12 -3.16 -7.63
N LYS A 9 -0.50 -2.64 -8.80
CA LYS A 9 -1.21 -1.36 -8.91
C LYS A 9 -2.67 -1.52 -8.50
N ALA A 10 -3.21 -0.54 -7.79
CA ALA A 10 -4.63 -0.55 -7.41
C ALA A 10 -5.51 -0.46 -8.66
N GLN A 11 -6.60 -1.24 -8.72
CA GLN A 11 -7.51 -1.23 -9.88
C GLN A 11 -8.23 0.11 -10.06
N ALA A 12 -8.40 0.89 -8.98
CA ALA A 12 -8.96 2.23 -9.00
C ALA A 12 -8.00 3.30 -9.57
N SER A 13 -6.74 2.94 -9.86
CA SER A 13 -5.79 3.81 -10.56
C SER A 13 -6.21 3.95 -12.03
N GLY A 14 -7.09 4.90 -12.32
CA GLY A 14 -7.44 5.31 -13.68
C GLY A 14 -6.35 6.17 -14.34
N SER A 15 -6.68 6.84 -15.45
CA SER A 15 -5.80 7.78 -16.17
C SER A 15 -5.50 9.10 -15.41
N GLY A 16 -5.90 9.21 -14.14
CA GLY A 16 -5.77 10.41 -13.30
C GLY A 16 -4.48 10.50 -12.46
N SER A 17 -4.47 11.41 -11.48
CA SER A 17 -3.45 11.51 -10.42
C SER A 17 -3.80 10.65 -9.21
N GLY A 18 -2.79 10.12 -8.50
CA GLY A 18 -2.97 9.32 -7.28
C GLY A 18 -2.68 7.81 -7.39
N CYS A 19 -1.98 7.36 -8.43
CA CYS A 19 -1.71 5.93 -8.63
C CYS A 19 -0.73 5.39 -7.57
N VAL A 20 -1.17 4.42 -6.76
CA VAL A 20 -0.32 3.73 -5.79
C VAL A 20 -0.10 2.26 -6.17
N GLU A 21 1.07 1.75 -5.83
CA GLU A 21 1.40 0.32 -5.93
C GLU A 21 1.64 -0.24 -4.53
N MET A 22 1.19 -1.49 -4.31
CA MET A 22 1.41 -2.22 -3.07
C MET A 22 2.18 -3.51 -3.34
N ARG A 23 3.08 -3.88 -2.42
CA ARG A 23 3.66 -5.21 -2.32
C ARG A 23 3.27 -5.88 -1.00
N SER A 24 2.94 -7.17 -1.06
CA SER A 24 2.65 -8.00 0.11
C SER A 24 3.79 -8.96 0.41
N HIS A 25 4.10 -9.13 1.69
CA HIS A 25 5.13 -10.05 2.17
C HIS A 25 4.48 -11.26 2.87
N THR A 26 5.18 -12.40 2.88
CA THR A 26 4.70 -13.64 3.53
C THR A 26 4.55 -13.52 5.05
N ASP A 27 5.34 -12.66 5.69
CA ASP A 27 5.24 -12.32 7.12
C ASP A 27 4.08 -11.37 7.44
N GLY A 28 3.34 -10.92 6.43
CA GLY A 28 2.21 -10.01 6.57
C GLY A 28 2.56 -8.53 6.47
N ARG A 29 3.83 -8.14 6.33
CA ARG A 29 4.21 -6.75 6.04
C ARG A 29 3.60 -6.28 4.72
N ARG A 30 3.38 -4.97 4.64
CA ARG A 30 2.88 -4.29 3.46
C ARG A 30 3.77 -3.11 3.14
N GLU A 31 4.07 -2.96 1.85
CA GLU A 31 4.79 -1.80 1.34
C GLU A 31 3.92 -1.08 0.32
N VAL A 32 3.94 0.25 0.37
CA VAL A 32 3.20 1.13 -0.53
C VAL A 32 4.15 2.17 -1.10
N ARG A 33 4.02 2.47 -2.39
CA ARG A 33 4.78 3.52 -3.07
C ARG A 33 3.93 4.27 -4.10
N ASP A 34 4.41 5.45 -4.50
CA ASP A 34 3.89 6.16 -5.65
C ASP A 34 4.26 5.40 -6.94
N SER A 35 3.25 5.10 -7.78
CA SER A 35 3.48 4.45 -9.08
C SER A 35 4.27 5.35 -10.04
N LYS A 36 4.21 6.68 -9.85
CA LYS A 36 4.84 7.68 -10.72
C LYS A 36 6.30 7.93 -10.36
N ASP A 37 6.69 7.61 -9.14
CA ASP A 37 8.08 7.62 -8.68
C ASP A 37 8.45 6.28 -8.02
N PRO A 38 8.65 5.20 -8.82
CA PRO A 38 8.99 3.89 -8.29
C PRO A 38 10.31 3.82 -7.52
N SER A 39 11.19 4.81 -7.74
CA SER A 39 12.48 5.00 -7.06
C SER A 39 12.39 5.85 -5.79
N GLY A 40 11.25 6.48 -5.56
CA GLY A 40 11.00 7.31 -4.40
C GLY A 40 10.83 6.49 -3.12
N SER A 41 10.38 7.17 -2.06
CA SER A 41 10.20 6.57 -0.74
C SER A 41 9.16 5.45 -0.76
N ILE A 42 9.50 4.34 -0.10
CA ILE A 42 8.59 3.23 0.16
C ILE A 42 8.09 3.35 1.61
N LEU A 43 6.77 3.40 1.78
CA LEU A 43 6.15 3.30 3.10
C LEU A 43 5.99 1.82 3.45
N ALA A 44 6.52 1.41 4.60
CA ALA A 44 6.46 0.02 5.08
C ALA A 44 5.65 -0.06 6.37
N PHE A 45 4.72 -1.01 6.40
CA PHE A 45 3.81 -1.25 7.52
C PHE A 45 3.97 -2.69 8.00
N SER A 46 3.97 -2.87 9.31
CA SER A 46 3.73 -4.18 9.93
C SER A 46 2.34 -4.69 9.59
N ARG A 47 2.12 -5.99 9.82
CA ARG A 47 0.79 -6.59 9.67
C ARG A 47 -0.27 -5.91 10.53
N PHE A 48 0.11 -5.53 11.76
CA PHE A 48 -0.81 -4.91 12.72
C PHE A 48 -1.18 -3.49 12.31
N GLU A 49 -0.19 -2.66 11.99
CA GLU A 49 -0.42 -1.28 11.50
C GLU A 49 -1.28 -1.28 10.24
N TRP A 50 -1.03 -2.21 9.32
CA TRP A 50 -1.85 -2.33 8.12
C TRP A 50 -3.30 -2.69 8.41
N GLN A 51 -3.56 -3.57 9.39
CA GLN A 51 -4.91 -3.93 9.80
C GLN A 51 -5.62 -2.71 10.40
N CYS A 52 -4.97 -2.01 11.34
CA CYS A 52 -5.51 -0.78 11.92
C CYS A 52 -5.79 0.29 10.87
N PHE A 53 -4.88 0.50 9.91
CA PHE A 53 -5.08 1.44 8.82
C PHE A 53 -6.34 1.13 8.00
N ILE A 54 -6.54 -0.15 7.63
CA ILE A 54 -7.72 -0.57 6.86
C ILE A 54 -9.00 -0.42 7.67
N ASP A 55 -8.96 -0.72 8.97
CA ASP A 55 -10.13 -0.60 9.85
C ASP A 55 -10.50 0.89 10.05
N GLY A 56 -9.52 1.77 10.28
CA GLY A 56 -9.74 3.22 10.35
C GLY A 56 -10.28 3.80 9.05
N ALA A 57 -9.70 3.41 7.91
CA ALA A 57 -10.17 3.85 6.59
C ALA A 57 -11.62 3.43 6.30
N LYS A 58 -12.03 2.22 6.71
CA LYS A 58 -13.41 1.75 6.57
C LYS A 58 -14.39 2.47 7.51
N ASN A 59 -13.89 2.95 8.65
CA ASN A 59 -14.68 3.71 9.61
C ASN A 59 -14.75 5.20 9.28
N GLY A 60 -14.17 5.64 8.16
CA GLY A 60 -14.17 7.04 7.73
C GLY A 60 -13.23 7.95 8.53
N GLU A 61 -12.22 7.38 9.20
CA GLU A 61 -11.27 8.15 10.02
C GLU A 61 -10.42 9.14 9.20
N PHE A 62 -10.42 9.02 7.87
CA PHE A 62 -9.61 9.83 6.95
C PHE A 62 -10.44 10.58 5.88
N ASP A 63 -11.75 10.74 6.10
CA ASP A 63 -12.69 11.29 5.10
C ASP A 63 -12.90 12.82 5.20
N ASP A 64 -12.10 13.51 6.02
CA ASP A 64 -12.18 14.98 6.24
C ASP A 64 -11.89 15.83 4.98
#